data_AF-A0A353T491-F1
#
_entry.id   AF-A0A353T491-F1
#
_cell.length_a   1.000
_cell.length_b   1.000
_cell.length_c   1.000
_cell.angle_alpha   90.00
_cell.angle_beta   90.00
_cell.angle_gamma   90.00
#
_symmetry.space_group_name_H-M   'P 1'
#
loop_
_entity.id
_entity.type
_entity.pdbx_description
1 polymer ?
#
loop_
_entity_poly.entity_id
_entity_poly.type
_entity_poly.pdbx_seq_one_letter_code
_entity_poly.pdbx_strand_id
1 'polypeptide(L)'
;MLLPMNWVKDYVEVEENTGTLGDQLTMTGSKVEEIITLHQEISNVVVGKILSVEPHPNADRLVVCQVDIGTEALQIVTGANNIAVGQRIPVAVHGAKLPGGVTIKKSKLRGVESYGMMC
;
A
#
# COMPACT_ATOMS: atom_id res chain seq x y z
N MET A 1 -7.09 19.56 -11.21
CA MET A 1 -6.71 18.36 -11.99
C MET A 1 -5.44 17.80 -11.36
N LEU A 2 -5.39 16.50 -11.08
CA LEU A 2 -4.16 15.84 -10.61
C LEU A 2 -3.48 15.14 -11.79
N LEU A 3 -2.17 15.28 -11.90
CA LEU A 3 -1.39 14.70 -12.99
C LEU A 3 -0.12 14.05 -12.44
N PRO A 4 0.08 12.73 -12.62
CA PRO A 4 1.30 12.06 -12.20
C PRO A 4 2.51 12.54 -13.01
N MET A 5 3.57 12.99 -12.32
CA MET A 5 4.78 13.47 -12.99
C MET A 5 5.48 12.40 -13.84
N ASN A 6 5.37 11.12 -13.46
CA ASN A 6 5.91 10.04 -14.29
C ASN A 6 5.20 9.98 -15.64
N TRP A 7 3.89 10.25 -15.68
CA TRP A 7 3.14 10.24 -16.93
C TRP A 7 3.46 11.46 -17.79
N VAL A 8 3.68 12.64 -17.19
CA VAL A 8 4.14 13.84 -17.92
C VAL A 8 5.45 13.57 -18.65
N LYS A 9 6.39 12.91 -17.98
CA LYS A 9 7.72 12.57 -18.52
C LYS A 9 7.66 11.61 -19.71
N ASP A 10 6.55 10.90 -19.92
CA ASP A 10 6.35 10.07 -21.10
C ASP A 10 6.08 10.89 -22.38
N TYR A 11 5.68 12.16 -22.24
CA TYR A 11 5.31 13.03 -23.37
C TYR A 11 6.24 14.23 -23.57
N VAL A 12 6.85 14.72 -22.50
CA VAL A 12 7.72 15.91 -22.54
C VAL A 12 8.95 15.69 -21.67
N GLU A 13 10.09 16.20 -22.15
CA GLU A 13 11.31 16.23 -21.37
C GLU A 13 11.18 17.28 -20.26
N VAL A 14 11.43 16.86 -19.03
CA VAL A 14 11.39 17.71 -17.84
C VAL A 14 12.69 17.48 -17.07
N GLU A 15 13.62 18.42 -17.18
CA GLU A 15 14.92 18.37 -16.49
C GLU A 15 14.85 18.91 -15.06
N GLU A 16 13.87 19.76 -14.78
CA GLU A 16 13.73 20.47 -13.51
C GLU A 16 13.06 19.59 -12.44
N ASN A 17 13.24 19.98 -11.17
CA ASN A 17 12.50 19.35 -10.08
C ASN A 17 11.01 19.76 -10.14
N THR A 18 10.14 18.91 -9.58
CA THR A 18 8.67 19.13 -9.62
C THR A 18 8.23 20.45 -8.99
N GLY A 19 8.96 20.98 -8.01
CA GLY A 19 8.66 22.27 -7.38
C GLY A 19 8.85 23.41 -8.35
N THR A 20 10.03 23.50 -8.97
CA THR A 20 10.37 24.51 -9.97
C THR A 20 9.42 24.48 -11.17
N LEU A 21 9.10 23.28 -11.66
CA LEU A 21 8.11 23.11 -12.73
C LEU A 21 6.73 23.66 -12.30
N GLY A 22 6.32 23.41 -11.05
CA GLY A 22 5.04 23.90 -10.53
C GLY A 22 4.97 25.43 -10.47
N ASP A 23 6.07 26.08 -10.10
CA ASP A 23 6.18 27.54 -10.13
C ASP A 23 6.06 28.08 -11.56
N GLN A 24 6.76 27.48 -12.52
CA GLN A 24 6.71 27.89 -13.93
C GLN A 24 5.33 27.70 -14.57
N LEU A 25 4.67 26.58 -14.28
CA LEU A 25 3.29 26.33 -14.71
C LEU A 25 2.35 27.40 -14.16
N THR A 26 2.52 27.79 -12.89
CA THR A 26 1.72 28.84 -12.28
C THR A 26 1.94 30.19 -12.96
N MET A 27 3.20 30.54 -13.26
CA MET A 27 3.56 31.79 -13.95
C MET A 27 3.02 31.88 -15.38
N THR A 28 2.87 30.75 -16.06
CA THR A 28 2.33 30.67 -17.43
C THR A 28 0.79 30.59 -17.47
N GLY A 29 0.14 30.63 -16.29
CA GLY A 29 -1.33 30.68 -16.14
C GLY A 29 -1.97 29.36 -15.71
N SER A 30 -1.18 28.29 -15.55
CA SER A 30 -1.64 26.99 -15.05
C SER A 30 -1.28 26.83 -13.57
N LYS A 31 -2.10 27.43 -12.69
CA LYS A 31 -1.87 27.42 -11.24
C LYS A 31 -1.72 26.00 -10.68
N VAL A 32 -0.60 25.75 -10.02
CA VAL A 32 -0.35 24.53 -9.23
C VAL A 32 -0.71 24.81 -7.77
N GLU A 33 -1.65 24.03 -7.24
CA GLU A 33 -2.15 24.22 -5.87
C GLU A 33 -1.40 23.35 -4.85
N GLU A 34 -0.95 22.17 -5.28
CA GLU A 34 -0.33 21.19 -4.40
C GLU A 34 0.63 20.29 -5.18
N ILE A 35 1.70 19.85 -4.51
CA ILE A 35 2.62 18.82 -5.00
C ILE A 35 2.63 17.68 -3.97
N ILE A 36 2.17 16.50 -4.40
CA ILE A 36 1.99 15.33 -3.53
C ILE A 36 3.08 14.30 -3.81
N THR A 37 3.84 13.92 -2.78
CA THR A 37 4.88 12.88 -2.88
C THR A 37 4.43 11.61 -2.18
N LEU A 38 4.14 10.55 -2.93
CA LEU A 38 3.45 9.35 -2.43
C LEU A 38 4.36 8.26 -1.80
N HIS A 39 5.69 8.34 -1.95
CA HIS A 39 6.57 7.17 -1.75
C HIS A 39 7.52 7.24 -0.55
N GLN A 40 7.64 8.39 0.13
CA GLN A 40 8.75 8.60 1.07
C GLN A 40 8.71 7.73 2.33
N GLU A 41 7.52 7.26 2.72
CA GLU A 41 7.33 6.60 4.02
C GLU A 41 7.05 5.08 3.91
N ILE A 42 6.95 4.54 2.70
CA ILE A 42 6.58 3.13 2.47
C ILE A 42 7.82 2.27 2.35
N SER A 43 7.97 1.27 3.23
CA SER A 43 9.03 0.26 3.12
C SER A 43 8.56 -1.12 3.54
N ASN A 44 9.18 -2.17 2.98
CA ASN A 44 8.85 -3.58 3.22
C ASN A 44 7.37 -3.93 2.94
N VAL A 45 6.81 -3.39 1.87
CA VAL A 45 5.54 -3.85 1.30
C VAL A 45 5.85 -4.70 0.08
N VAL A 46 5.32 -5.91 0.03
CA VAL A 46 5.55 -6.89 -1.04
C VAL A 46 4.24 -7.34 -1.67
N VAL A 47 4.29 -7.94 -2.85
CA VAL A 47 3.10 -8.54 -3.46
C VAL A 47 2.91 -9.94 -2.91
N GLY A 48 1.75 -10.20 -2.31
CA GLY A 48 1.34 -11.52 -1.82
C GLY A 48 0.16 -12.08 -2.60
N LYS A 49 0.05 -13.41 -2.69
CA LYS A 49 -1.07 -14.14 -3.28
C LYS A 49 -1.89 -14.84 -2.21
N ILE A 50 -3.20 -14.60 -2.16
CA ILE A 50 -4.09 -15.27 -1.22
C ILE A 50 -4.24 -16.75 -1.59
N LEU A 51 -3.88 -17.65 -0.68
CA LEU A 51 -3.97 -19.10 -0.82
C LEU A 51 -5.30 -19.65 -0.28
N SER A 52 -5.73 -19.16 0.88
CA SER A 52 -6.99 -19.55 1.52
C SER A 52 -7.59 -18.39 2.31
N VAL A 53 -8.90 -18.44 2.52
CA VAL A 53 -9.67 -17.49 3.33
C VAL A 53 -10.64 -18.30 4.18
N GLU A 54 -10.55 -18.16 5.49
CA GLU A 54 -11.37 -18.88 6.47
C GLU A 54 -12.02 -17.90 7.45
N PRO A 55 -13.25 -18.18 7.94
CA PRO A 55 -13.89 -17.33 8.94
C PRO A 55 -13.08 -17.35 10.24
N HIS A 56 -12.98 -16.19 10.89
CA HIS A 56 -12.26 -16.10 12.16
C HIS A 56 -13.04 -16.78 13.29
N PRO A 57 -12.42 -17.68 14.09
CA PRO A 57 -13.13 -18.51 15.08
C PRO A 57 -13.79 -17.70 16.20
N ASN A 58 -13.22 -16.53 16.53
CA ASN A 58 -13.68 -15.67 17.63
C ASN A 58 -14.24 -14.30 17.17
N ALA A 59 -14.54 -14.11 15.87
CA ALA A 59 -15.05 -12.82 15.38
C ALA A 59 -15.79 -12.94 14.03
N ASP A 60 -17.04 -12.47 13.97
CA ASP A 60 -17.91 -12.62 12.79
C ASP A 60 -17.50 -11.75 11.59
N ARG A 61 -16.78 -10.65 11.84
CA ARG A 61 -16.37 -9.68 10.81
C ARG A 61 -14.93 -9.85 10.36
N LEU A 62 -14.19 -10.80 10.93
CA LEU A 62 -12.80 -11.04 10.58
C LEU A 62 -12.68 -12.37 9.83
N VAL A 63 -11.69 -12.43 8.97
CA VAL A 63 -11.28 -13.63 8.27
C VAL A 63 -9.79 -13.85 8.44
N VAL A 64 -9.39 -15.11 8.46
CA VAL A 64 -8.01 -15.56 8.55
C VAL A 64 -7.60 -16.00 7.15
N CYS A 65 -6.57 -15.37 6.61
CA CYS A 65 -6.07 -15.67 5.28
C CYS A 65 -4.66 -16.24 5.36
N GLN A 66 -4.37 -17.23 4.52
CA GLN A 66 -3.00 -17.62 4.21
C GLN A 66 -2.55 -16.90 2.94
N VAL A 67 -1.43 -16.18 3.00
CA VAL A 67 -0.92 -15.39 1.89
C VAL A 67 0.52 -15.76 1.59
N ASP A 68 0.78 -16.21 0.36
CA ASP A 68 2.11 -16.48 -0.14
C ASP A 68 2.78 -15.18 -0.58
N ILE A 69 3.89 -14.82 0.07
CA ILE A 69 4.70 -13.63 -0.29
C ILE A 69 5.91 -13.97 -1.15
N GLY A 70 5.98 -15.19 -1.69
CA GLY A 70 7.07 -15.70 -2.54
C GLY A 70 8.23 -16.32 -1.77
N THR A 71 8.47 -15.90 -0.52
CA THR A 71 9.47 -16.50 0.37
C THR A 71 8.86 -17.46 1.38
N GLU A 72 7.67 -17.15 1.89
CA GLU A 72 6.94 -17.93 2.88
C GLU A 72 5.43 -17.66 2.78
N ALA A 73 4.62 -18.53 3.38
CA ALA A 73 3.20 -18.28 3.56
C ALA A 73 2.94 -17.66 4.94
N LEU A 74 2.28 -16.50 4.96
CA LEU A 74 1.94 -15.76 6.17
C LEU A 74 0.45 -15.88 6.48
N GLN A 75 0.14 -16.12 7.76
CA GLN A 75 -1.21 -15.96 8.26
C GLN A 75 -1.50 -14.48 8.55
N ILE A 76 -2.52 -13.93 7.90
CA ILE A 76 -2.94 -12.53 8.08
C ILE A 76 -4.43 -12.49 8.38
N VAL A 77 -4.77 -11.83 9.48
CA VAL A 77 -6.17 -11.56 9.85
C VAL A 77 -6.59 -10.23 9.27
N THR A 78 -7.72 -10.20 8.55
CA THR A 78 -8.26 -8.98 7.96
C THR A 78 -9.76 -8.88 8.16
N GLY A 79 -10.29 -7.66 8.17
CA GLY A 79 -11.73 -7.38 8.12
C GLY A 79 -12.23 -6.97 6.73
N ALA A 80 -11.34 -7.00 5.73
CA ALA A 80 -11.67 -6.65 4.36
C ALA A 80 -12.64 -7.68 3.76
N ASN A 81 -13.71 -7.20 3.12
CA ASN A 81 -14.74 -8.02 2.48
C ASN A 81 -14.53 -8.20 0.97
N ASN A 82 -13.56 -7.50 0.39
CA ASN A 82 -13.23 -7.50 -1.03
C ASN A 82 -12.08 -8.45 -1.39
N ILE A 83 -11.86 -9.50 -0.59
CA ILE A 83 -10.78 -10.46 -0.78
C ILE A 83 -11.28 -11.81 -1.30
N ALA A 84 -10.48 -12.46 -2.13
CA ALA A 84 -10.76 -13.78 -2.68
C ALA A 84 -9.49 -14.59 -2.90
N VAL A 85 -9.60 -15.92 -2.79
CA VAL A 85 -8.51 -16.86 -3.07
C VAL A 85 -7.97 -16.63 -4.48
N GLY A 86 -6.65 -16.61 -4.62
CA GLY A 86 -5.92 -16.40 -5.87
C GLY A 86 -5.61 -14.94 -6.19
N GLN A 87 -6.20 -13.97 -5.49
CA GLN A 87 -5.89 -12.55 -5.68
C GLN A 87 -4.46 -12.21 -5.27
N ARG A 88 -3.85 -11.28 -6.03
CA ARG A 88 -2.57 -10.67 -5.68
C ARG A 88 -2.82 -9.31 -5.05
N ILE A 89 -2.24 -9.09 -3.88
CA ILE A 89 -2.48 -7.91 -3.04
C ILE A 89 -1.17 -7.39 -2.45
N PRO A 90 -1.07 -6.10 -2.13
CA PRO A 90 0.03 -5.57 -1.35
C PRO A 90 -0.05 -6.06 0.11
N VAL A 91 1.07 -6.55 0.61
CA VAL A 91 1.24 -7.07 1.97
C VAL A 91 2.35 -6.31 2.65
N ALA A 92 2.01 -5.59 3.72
CA ALA A 92 2.97 -5.00 4.62
C ALA A 92 3.41 -6.07 5.63
N VAL A 93 4.65 -6.52 5.52
CA VAL A 93 5.21 -7.58 6.39
C VAL A 93 5.70 -7.00 7.72
N HIS A 94 6.11 -7.86 8.64
CA HIS A 94 6.71 -7.41 9.90
C HIS A 94 7.90 -6.46 9.65
N GLY A 95 7.89 -5.31 10.31
CA GLY A 95 8.89 -4.26 10.12
C GLY A 95 8.62 -3.34 8.94
N ALA A 96 7.47 -3.48 8.26
CA ALA A 96 7.04 -2.51 7.26
C ALA A 96 6.71 -1.16 7.88
N LYS A 97 7.02 -0.09 7.13
CA LYS A 97 6.65 1.29 7.44
C LYS A 97 5.61 1.74 6.44
N LEU A 98 4.57 2.37 6.94
CA LEU A 98 3.46 2.91 6.16
C LEU A 98 3.32 4.42 6.45
N PRO A 99 2.66 5.18 5.55
CA PRO A 99 2.47 6.60 5.73
C PRO A 99 1.78 6.94 7.06
N GLY A 100 2.17 8.06 7.66
CA GLY A 100 1.66 8.48 8.98
C GLY A 100 2.38 7.82 10.16
N GLY A 101 3.59 7.29 9.93
CA GLY A 101 4.45 6.73 10.99
C GLY A 101 4.04 5.36 11.51
N VAL A 102 3.18 4.63 10.79
CA VAL A 102 2.70 3.31 11.20
C VAL A 102 3.78 2.26 10.90
N THR A 103 4.17 1.48 11.92
CA THR A 103 5.10 0.35 11.77
C THR A 103 4.39 -0.97 12.03
N ILE A 104 4.45 -1.90 11.09
CA ILE A 104 3.77 -3.19 11.19
C ILE A 104 4.53 -4.13 12.12
N LYS A 105 3.81 -4.67 13.10
CA LYS A 105 4.30 -5.65 14.06
C LYS A 105 3.44 -6.91 14.01
N LYS A 106 4.07 -8.05 14.31
CA LYS A 106 3.33 -9.30 14.56
C LYS A 106 2.38 -9.07 15.72
N SER A 107 1.11 -9.43 15.56
CA SER A 107 0.08 -9.16 16.55
C SER A 107 -0.88 -10.34 16.67
N LYS A 108 -1.67 -10.35 17.76
CA LYS A 108 -2.77 -11.30 17.93
C LYS A 108 -4.08 -10.53 17.88
N LEU A 109 -4.92 -10.83 16.89
CA LEU A 109 -6.27 -10.29 16.78
C LEU A 109 -7.23 -11.34 17.32
N ARG A 110 -7.91 -11.05 18.43
CA ARG A 110 -8.94 -11.93 19.02
C ARG A 110 -8.46 -13.39 19.22
N GLY A 111 -7.19 -13.54 19.61
CA GLY A 111 -6.57 -14.85 19.89
C GLY A 111 -5.87 -15.51 18.70
N VAL A 112 -6.06 -15.02 17.47
CA VAL A 112 -5.40 -15.55 16.25
C VAL A 112 -4.22 -14.66 15.87
N GLU A 113 -3.10 -15.28 15.51
CA GLU A 113 -1.88 -14.57 15.10
C GLU A 113 -2.05 -13.95 13.72
N SER A 114 -1.58 -12.71 13.56
CA SER A 114 -1.48 -12.00 12.29
C SER A 114 -0.04 -11.52 12.10
N TYR A 115 0.58 -11.98 11.01
CA TYR A 115 1.98 -11.76 10.69
C TYR A 115 2.23 -10.62 9.71
N GLY A 116 1.20 -9.81 9.44
CA GLY A 116 1.28 -8.66 8.56
C GLY A 116 -0.05 -7.93 8.46
N MET A 117 -0.15 -7.07 7.45
CA MET A 117 -1.36 -6.33 7.09
C MET A 117 -1.53 -6.35 5.58
N MET A 118 -2.75 -6.61 5.12
CA MET A 118 -3.14 -6.39 3.72
C MET A 118 -3.46 -4.90 3.55
N CYS A 119 -2.88 -4.27 2.54
CA CYS A 119 -3.07 -2.84 2.27
C CYS A 119 -4.17 -2.57 1.23
#